data_AF-A0A2D7JWE5-F1
#
_entry.id   AF-A0A2D7JWE5-F1
#
_cell.length_a   1.000
_cell.length_b   1.000
_cell.length_c   1.000
_cell.angle_alpha   90.00
_cell.angle_beta   90.00
_cell.angle_gamma   90.00
#
_symmetry.space_group_name_H-M   'P 1'
#
loop_
_entity.id
_entity.type
_entity.pdbx_description
1 polymer ?
#
loop_
_entity_poly.entity_id
_entity_poly.type
_entity_poly.pdbx_seq_one_letter_code
_entity_poly.pdbx_strand_id
1 'polypeptide(L)'
;QLAAHASILQRPALGIELSPQRAQASAKNMQIVARQLKAESKPWFKESRILAGDGTDASGALEVLRGHIDAPVALLHLDPARPRNSRTHGLDEMQPSLDDVFAAWKPYFAEHPRGPALLLDLSPRLTAVQRNKVEALVDNIWPGLGRTWVWTSRGRGRVDRLALWLGAASSEGVARRFVRIPPRLGDEPLVLSTALESDEETFPKPNVYPPKRGEYVSILDAALLESGLVSTWLEGVSKEGMGRWASVDGRRPQLHHDHPLQPVKRSDNLLIQATGKVVALIREPLSDQSIDGLVEIALEHNMKSLTLRLNMDPADQPKWQGSLDRQLSRRHGERDGFVAQHPSGDVLLLCVCHSES
;
A
#
# COMPACT_ATOMS: atom_id res chain seq x y z
N GLN A 1 11.72 3.81 11.66
CA GLN A 1 12.32 4.09 10.33
C GLN A 1 13.71 4.72 10.48
N LEU A 2 13.86 5.79 11.26
CA LEU A 2 15.15 6.46 11.50
C LEU A 2 16.33 5.50 11.76
N ALA A 3 16.20 4.58 12.72
CA ALA A 3 17.24 3.59 13.03
C ALA A 3 17.58 2.67 11.84
N ALA A 4 16.59 2.32 11.01
CA ALA A 4 16.83 1.51 9.81
C ALA A 4 17.61 2.30 8.76
N HIS A 5 17.24 3.57 8.51
CA HIS A 5 17.99 4.44 7.60
C HIS A 5 19.42 4.65 8.10
N ALA A 6 19.61 5.01 9.37
CA ALA A 6 20.92 5.22 9.97
C ALA A 6 21.81 3.98 9.87
N SER A 7 21.26 2.80 10.18
CA SER A 7 21.97 1.53 10.10
C SER A 7 22.25 1.10 8.66
N ILE A 8 21.37 1.35 7.69
CA ILE A 8 21.64 0.95 6.29
C ILE A 8 22.66 1.88 5.66
N LEU A 9 22.51 3.19 5.88
CA LEU A 9 23.40 4.21 5.33
C LEU A 9 24.73 4.31 6.08
N GLN A 10 24.84 3.65 7.24
CA GLN A 10 25.99 3.75 8.16
C GLN A 10 26.31 5.22 8.50
N ARG A 11 25.28 6.04 8.69
CA ARG A 11 25.38 7.48 8.95
C ARG A 11 24.63 7.86 10.22
N PRO A 12 25.11 8.83 11.00
CA PRO A 12 24.35 9.42 12.10
C PRO A 12 23.02 9.99 11.61
N ALA A 13 22.02 9.95 12.47
CA ALA A 13 20.68 10.43 12.15
C ALA A 13 20.16 11.38 13.23
N LEU A 14 19.39 12.36 12.77
CA LEU A 14 18.68 13.31 13.62
C LEU A 14 17.19 13.01 13.56
N GLY A 15 16.59 12.68 14.70
CA GLY A 15 15.13 12.66 14.85
C GLY A 15 14.65 13.96 15.45
N ILE A 16 13.58 14.55 14.90
CA ILE A 16 12.91 15.72 15.48
C ILE A 16 11.44 15.35 15.67
N GLU A 17 10.94 15.52 16.89
CA GLU A 17 9.56 15.20 17.24
C GLU A 17 9.01 16.29 18.15
N LEU A 18 7.83 16.82 17.80
CA LEU A 18 7.21 17.93 18.52
C LEU A 18 6.87 17.60 19.98
N SER A 19 6.47 16.36 20.27
CA SER A 19 6.15 15.93 21.64
C SER A 19 7.41 15.44 22.37
N PRO A 20 7.78 16.05 23.51
CA PRO A 20 8.92 15.60 24.31
C PRO A 20 8.81 14.12 24.74
N GLN A 21 7.61 13.66 25.08
CA GLN A 21 7.37 12.28 25.50
C GLN A 21 7.59 11.30 24.33
N ARG A 22 7.12 11.64 23.12
CA ARG A 22 7.36 10.80 21.93
C ARG A 22 8.82 10.83 21.50
N ALA A 23 9.50 11.98 21.62
CA ALA A 23 10.93 12.10 21.36
C ALA A 23 11.74 11.19 22.29
N GLN A 24 11.45 11.21 23.59
CA GLN A 24 12.09 10.33 24.58
C GLN A 24 11.82 8.85 24.30
N ALA A 25 10.57 8.50 23.98
CA ALA A 25 10.21 7.13 23.62
C ALA A 25 10.95 6.67 22.35
N SER A 26 11.09 7.56 21.36
CA SER A 26 11.83 7.30 20.13
C SER A 26 13.32 7.05 20.40
N ALA A 27 13.92 7.78 21.35
CA ALA A 27 15.32 7.60 21.72
C ALA A 27 15.55 6.22 22.37
N LYS A 28 14.63 5.82 23.26
CA LYS A 28 14.64 4.48 23.85
C LYS A 28 14.47 3.39 22.79
N ASN A 29 13.54 3.57 21.84
CA ASN A 29 13.34 2.62 20.74
C ASN A 29 14.60 2.50 19.86
N MET A 30 15.27 3.61 19.57
CA MET A 30 16.54 3.58 18.82
C MET A 30 17.62 2.80 19.55
N GLN A 31 17.73 2.95 20.88
CA GLN A 31 18.64 2.15 21.70
C GLN A 31 18.30 0.65 21.69
N ILE A 32 17.01 0.29 21.78
CA ILE A 32 16.56 -1.11 21.71
C ILE A 32 16.97 -1.73 20.36
N VAL A 33 16.73 -1.02 19.26
CA VAL A 33 17.12 -1.48 17.91
C VAL A 33 18.64 -1.63 17.80
N ALA A 34 19.41 -0.64 18.27
CA ALA A 34 20.87 -0.71 18.25
C ALA A 34 21.39 -1.91 19.05
N ARG A 35 20.81 -2.21 20.22
CA ARG A 35 21.16 -3.40 21.02
C ARG A 35 20.85 -4.70 20.29
N GLN A 36 19.67 -4.81 19.69
CA GLN A 36 19.28 -5.99 18.90
C GLN A 36 20.24 -6.23 17.73
N LEU A 37 20.71 -5.15 17.10
CA LEU A 37 21.69 -5.19 16.01
C LEU A 37 23.15 -5.29 16.49
N LYS A 38 23.41 -5.36 17.80
CA LYS A 38 24.76 -5.30 18.41
C LYS A 38 25.58 -4.10 17.90
N ALA A 39 24.90 -2.96 17.73
CA ALA A 39 25.41 -1.75 17.10
C ALA A 39 25.58 -0.58 18.08
N GLU A 40 25.51 -0.82 19.39
CA GLU A 40 25.63 0.24 20.43
C GLU A 40 26.97 0.99 20.38
N SER A 41 28.02 0.38 19.81
CA SER A 41 29.32 1.01 19.60
C SER A 41 29.50 1.66 18.22
N LYS A 42 28.53 1.49 17.31
CA LYS A 42 28.66 1.95 15.91
C LYS A 42 28.47 3.48 15.82
N PRO A 43 29.24 4.18 14.97
CA PRO A 43 29.15 5.64 14.80
C PRO A 43 27.72 6.11 14.50
N TRP A 44 27.03 5.43 13.58
CA TRP A 44 25.65 5.78 13.21
C TRP A 44 24.72 5.86 14.42
N PHE A 45 24.94 5.05 15.46
CA PHE A 45 24.14 5.10 16.68
C PHE A 45 24.68 6.12 17.69
N LYS A 46 25.98 6.09 17.99
CA LYS A 46 26.61 6.93 19.03
C LYS A 46 26.47 8.43 18.75
N GLU A 47 26.47 8.79 17.47
CA GLU A 47 26.38 10.19 17.02
C GLU A 47 24.95 10.61 16.69
N SER A 48 24.00 9.66 16.60
CA SER A 48 22.59 9.99 16.40
C SER A 48 22.01 10.74 17.59
N ARG A 49 21.08 11.65 17.30
CA ARG A 49 20.38 12.46 18.31
C ARG A 49 18.89 12.50 18.02
N ILE A 50 18.09 12.64 19.07
CA ILE A 50 16.66 12.87 18.95
C ILE A 50 16.32 14.12 19.76
N LEU A 51 15.72 15.10 19.10
CA LEU A 51 15.33 16.38 19.66
C LEU A 51 13.81 16.41 19.85
N ALA A 52 13.39 17.05 20.93
CA ALA A 52 12.03 17.48 21.13
C ALA A 52 11.91 18.92 20.62
N GLY A 53 11.17 19.15 19.54
CA GLY A 53 11.12 20.46 18.91
C GLY A 53 10.28 20.51 17.63
N ASP A 54 10.13 21.71 17.10
CA ASP A 54 9.42 21.95 15.85
C ASP A 54 10.28 21.52 14.65
N GLY A 55 9.73 20.67 13.79
CA GLY A 55 10.40 20.21 12.58
C GLY A 55 10.59 21.29 11.51
N THR A 56 9.94 22.44 11.66
CA THR A 56 10.10 23.61 10.78
C THR A 56 11.25 24.54 11.20
N ASP A 57 11.83 24.37 12.39
CA ASP A 57 12.99 25.16 12.84
C ASP A 57 14.31 24.41 12.60
N ALA A 58 14.70 24.33 11.32
CA ALA A 58 15.95 23.69 10.93
C ALA A 58 17.17 24.39 11.54
N SER A 59 17.15 25.72 11.63
CA SER A 59 18.23 26.53 12.21
C SER A 59 18.47 26.18 13.68
N GLY A 60 17.42 26.22 14.51
CA GLY A 60 17.52 25.92 15.92
C GLY A 60 17.89 24.46 16.17
N ALA A 61 17.33 23.53 15.39
CA ALA A 61 17.70 22.12 15.47
C ALA A 61 19.19 21.88 15.20
N LEU A 62 19.76 22.54 14.18
CA LEU A 62 21.19 22.41 13.84
C LEU A 62 22.09 23.19 14.80
N GLU A 63 21.64 24.33 15.33
CA GLU A 63 22.38 25.08 16.35
C GLU A 63 22.61 24.26 17.62
N VAL A 64 21.58 23.54 18.09
CA VAL A 64 21.67 22.62 19.24
C VAL A 64 22.69 21.49 19.00
N LEU A 65 22.91 21.12 17.74
CA LEU A 65 23.82 20.05 17.34
C LEU A 65 25.20 20.56 16.92
N ARG A 66 25.43 21.87 16.92
CA ARG A 66 26.70 22.47 16.53
C ARG A 66 27.84 21.88 17.36
N GLY A 67 28.92 21.49 16.70
CA GLY A 67 30.07 20.81 17.33
C GLY A 67 29.84 19.33 17.67
N HIS A 68 28.64 18.79 17.40
CA HIS A 68 28.32 17.36 17.48
C HIS A 68 28.02 16.76 16.11
N ILE A 69 27.33 17.51 15.24
CA ILE A 69 27.04 17.14 13.85
C ILE A 69 27.21 18.40 12.99
N ASP A 70 28.38 18.57 12.37
CA ASP A 70 28.67 19.69 11.48
C ASP A 70 28.54 19.31 9.99
N ALA A 71 27.96 18.14 9.70
CA ALA A 71 27.80 17.63 8.35
C ALA A 71 26.49 18.12 7.71
N PRO A 72 26.49 18.39 6.39
CA PRO A 72 25.26 18.73 5.68
C PRO A 72 24.29 17.55 5.63
N VAL A 73 22.99 17.87 5.48
CA VAL A 73 21.91 16.88 5.45
C VAL A 73 21.98 16.06 4.15
N ALA A 74 22.30 14.79 4.28
CA ALA A 74 22.37 13.88 3.13
C ALA A 74 21.00 13.34 2.70
N LEU A 75 20.04 13.26 3.63
CA LEU A 75 18.69 12.73 3.40
C LEU A 75 17.72 13.33 4.41
N LEU A 76 16.59 13.86 3.92
CA LEU A 76 15.46 14.26 4.76
C LEU A 76 14.31 13.26 4.58
N HIS A 77 13.84 12.68 5.68
CA HIS A 77 12.63 11.86 5.70
C HIS A 77 11.55 12.59 6.49
N LEU A 78 10.45 12.91 5.83
CA LEU A 78 9.31 13.63 6.39
C LEU A 78 8.07 12.71 6.47
N ASP A 79 7.44 12.65 7.64
CA ASP A 79 6.20 11.92 7.90
C ASP A 79 5.21 12.86 8.62
N PRO A 80 4.53 13.75 7.89
CA PRO A 80 3.66 14.74 8.48
C PRO A 80 2.42 14.07 9.09
N ALA A 81 2.11 14.46 10.32
CA ALA A 81 0.94 13.99 11.03
C ALA A 81 -0.34 14.54 10.40
N ARG A 82 -1.46 13.87 10.69
CA ARG A 82 -2.80 14.32 10.34
C ARG A 82 -3.70 14.30 11.57
N PRO A 83 -4.71 15.18 11.65
CA PRO A 83 -5.71 15.14 12.69
C PRO A 83 -6.37 13.76 12.79
N ARG A 84 -6.53 13.27 14.03
CA ARG A 84 -7.37 12.10 14.32
C ARG A 84 -8.80 12.48 13.90
N ASN A 85 -9.34 11.79 12.89
CA ASN A 85 -10.65 12.03 12.24
C ASN A 85 -10.66 12.95 11.00
N SER A 86 -9.51 13.20 10.38
CA SER A 86 -9.45 13.74 9.01
C SER A 86 -10.36 12.95 8.07
N ARG A 87 -11.35 13.61 7.47
CA ARG A 87 -12.27 13.02 6.47
C ARG A 87 -11.87 13.38 5.04
N THR A 88 -11.24 14.53 4.83
CA THR A 88 -10.91 15.05 3.51
C THR A 88 -9.56 14.53 3.01
N HIS A 89 -8.68 14.11 3.93
CA HIS A 89 -7.29 13.77 3.64
C HIS A 89 -6.54 14.86 2.85
N GLY A 90 -6.96 16.13 2.99
CA GLY A 90 -6.35 17.31 2.38
C GLY A 90 -4.86 17.47 2.71
N LEU A 91 -4.13 18.21 1.87
CA LEU A 91 -2.73 18.56 2.14
C LEU A 91 -2.62 19.62 3.23
N ASP A 92 -3.61 20.51 3.31
CA ASP A 92 -3.79 21.56 4.32
C ASP A 92 -3.95 21.03 5.75
N GLU A 93 -4.38 19.78 5.90
CA GLU A 93 -4.49 19.12 7.20
C GLU A 93 -3.17 18.45 7.64
N MET A 94 -2.13 18.42 6.79
CA MET A 94 -0.83 17.86 7.16
C MET A 94 -0.08 18.81 8.10
N GLN A 95 0.49 18.27 9.17
CA GLN A 95 1.34 19.02 10.07
C GLN A 95 2.68 18.30 10.34
N PRO A 96 3.83 18.98 10.15
CA PRO A 96 3.96 20.35 9.63
C PRO A 96 3.55 20.45 8.15
N SER A 97 3.32 21.67 7.67
CA SER A 97 3.08 21.89 6.24
C SER A 97 4.35 21.56 5.45
N LEU A 98 4.18 21.01 4.24
CA LEU A 98 5.31 20.54 3.44
C LEU A 98 6.20 21.70 2.99
N ASP A 99 5.61 22.81 2.54
CA ASP A 99 6.31 24.01 2.09
C ASP A 99 7.15 24.66 3.19
N ASP A 100 6.62 24.76 4.41
CA ASP A 100 7.37 25.30 5.56
C ASP A 100 8.63 24.47 5.85
N VAL A 101 8.49 23.13 5.89
CA VAL A 101 9.64 22.23 6.09
C VAL A 101 10.63 22.36 4.93
N PHE A 102 10.13 22.38 3.69
CA PHE A 102 11.01 22.47 2.53
C PHE A 102 11.81 23.77 2.53
N ALA A 103 11.16 24.91 2.80
CA ALA A 103 11.80 26.21 2.87
C ALA A 103 12.85 26.26 4.00
N ALA A 104 12.52 25.73 5.17
CA ALA A 104 13.42 25.71 6.32
C ALA A 104 14.67 24.84 6.08
N TRP A 105 14.50 23.65 5.50
CA TRP A 105 15.59 22.68 5.35
C TRP A 105 16.44 22.85 4.09
N LYS A 106 15.93 23.56 3.06
CA LYS A 106 16.63 23.79 1.79
C LYS A 106 18.09 24.23 1.91
N PRO A 107 18.47 25.18 2.79
CA PRO A 107 19.85 25.67 2.87
C PRO A 107 20.85 24.64 3.41
N TYR A 108 20.38 23.56 4.02
CA TYR A 108 21.21 22.65 4.82
C TYR A 108 21.52 21.31 4.13
N PHE A 109 21.01 21.08 2.91
CA PHE A 109 21.28 19.86 2.17
C PHE A 109 22.71 19.79 1.66
N ALA A 110 23.23 18.56 1.60
CA ALA A 110 24.48 18.29 0.91
C ALA A 110 24.31 18.49 -0.60
N GLU A 111 25.35 19.01 -1.26
CA GLU A 111 25.37 19.09 -2.72
C GLU A 111 25.39 17.71 -3.35
N HIS A 112 24.56 17.52 -4.39
CA HIS A 112 24.51 16.28 -5.15
C HIS A 112 24.06 16.57 -6.59
N PRO A 113 24.61 15.90 -7.63
CA PRO A 113 24.26 16.15 -9.04
C PRO A 113 22.76 16.01 -9.35
N ARG A 114 22.07 15.14 -8.61
CA ARG A 114 20.62 14.89 -8.72
C ARG A 114 19.76 15.71 -7.75
N GLY A 115 20.34 16.74 -7.14
CA GLY A 115 19.66 17.56 -6.12
C GLY A 115 19.48 16.86 -4.76
N PRO A 116 18.79 17.50 -3.81
CA PRO A 116 18.62 17.01 -2.45
C PRO A 116 17.91 15.65 -2.42
N ALA A 117 18.25 14.83 -1.41
CA ALA A 117 17.57 13.55 -1.20
C ALA A 117 16.41 13.73 -0.22
N LEU A 118 15.17 13.50 -0.67
CA LEU A 118 14.00 13.54 0.21
C LEU A 118 13.15 12.27 0.08
N LEU A 119 12.61 11.84 1.21
CA LEU A 119 11.58 10.81 1.30
C LEU A 119 10.36 11.43 2.00
N LEU A 120 9.26 11.53 1.27
CA LEU A 120 8.01 12.03 1.82
C LEU A 120 7.08 10.86 2.06
N ASP A 121 6.75 10.58 3.33
CA ASP A 121 5.69 9.64 3.68
C ASP A 121 4.36 10.36 3.66
N LEU A 122 3.51 9.96 2.72
CA LEU A 122 2.27 10.65 2.43
C LEU A 122 1.09 9.73 2.68
N SER A 123 -0.09 10.32 2.81
CA SER A 123 -1.29 9.52 3.02
C SER A 123 -1.54 8.63 1.80
N PRO A 124 -1.80 7.32 2.01
CA PRO A 124 -2.19 6.43 0.92
C PRO A 124 -3.54 6.79 0.27
N ARG A 125 -4.26 7.79 0.82
CA ARG A 125 -5.55 8.28 0.32
C ARG A 125 -5.44 9.56 -0.51
N LEU A 126 -4.21 10.03 -0.81
CA LEU A 126 -4.05 11.18 -1.69
C LEU A 126 -4.56 10.86 -3.09
N THR A 127 -5.45 11.71 -3.60
CA THR A 127 -5.94 11.64 -4.99
C THR A 127 -4.83 12.04 -5.97
N ALA A 128 -5.00 11.74 -7.26
CA ALA A 128 -4.07 12.19 -8.30
C ALA A 128 -3.87 13.72 -8.27
N VAL A 129 -4.97 14.48 -8.16
CA VAL A 129 -4.92 15.95 -8.05
C VAL A 129 -4.11 16.41 -6.84
N GLN A 130 -4.24 15.73 -5.69
CA GLN A 130 -3.44 16.07 -4.50
C GLN A 130 -1.98 15.68 -4.66
N ARG A 131 -1.67 14.55 -5.32
CA ARG A 131 -0.28 14.17 -5.65
C ARG A 131 0.38 15.22 -6.55
N ASN A 132 -0.32 15.71 -7.58
CA ASN A 132 0.17 16.78 -8.45
C ASN A 132 0.41 18.10 -7.68
N LYS A 133 -0.42 18.40 -6.67
CA LYS A 133 -0.17 19.55 -5.78
C LYS A 133 1.11 19.37 -4.96
N VAL A 134 1.40 18.18 -4.45
CA VAL A 134 2.68 17.90 -3.76
C VAL A 134 3.85 18.10 -4.72
N GLU A 135 3.74 17.60 -5.95
CA GLU A 135 4.78 17.81 -6.98
C GLU A 135 5.00 19.30 -7.25
N ALA A 136 3.92 20.09 -7.39
CA ALA A 136 4.03 21.53 -7.58
C ALA A 136 4.72 22.26 -6.41
N LEU A 137 4.50 21.82 -5.16
CA LEU A 137 5.22 22.36 -4.00
C LEU A 137 6.71 22.06 -4.06
N VAL A 138 7.07 20.84 -4.49
CA VAL A 138 8.47 20.45 -4.68
C VAL A 138 9.09 21.28 -5.80
N ASP A 139 8.45 21.38 -6.96
CA ASP A 139 8.96 22.09 -8.14
C ASP A 139 9.14 23.59 -7.87
N ASN A 140 8.30 24.20 -7.03
CA ASN A 140 8.46 25.60 -6.62
C ASN A 140 9.77 25.84 -5.83
N ILE A 141 10.25 24.83 -5.10
CA ILE A 141 11.42 24.95 -4.22
C ILE A 141 12.68 24.37 -4.88
N TRP A 142 12.55 23.21 -5.53
CA TRP A 142 13.59 22.49 -6.26
C TRP A 142 13.08 22.08 -7.66
N PRO A 143 13.18 22.98 -8.65
CA PRO A 143 12.74 22.69 -10.01
C PRO A 143 13.50 21.51 -10.64
N GLY A 144 12.77 20.63 -11.35
CA GLY A 144 13.37 19.56 -12.16
C GLY A 144 13.95 18.39 -11.35
N LEU A 145 13.55 18.25 -10.09
CA LEU A 145 14.03 17.18 -9.23
C LEU A 145 13.48 15.82 -9.68
N GLY A 146 14.36 14.83 -9.84
CA GLY A 146 13.95 13.46 -10.17
C GLY A 146 12.97 12.91 -9.13
N ARG A 147 11.95 12.15 -9.56
CA ARG A 147 10.87 11.70 -8.68
C ARG A 147 10.47 10.25 -8.92
N THR A 148 10.19 9.54 -7.84
CA THR A 148 9.63 8.19 -7.87
C THR A 148 8.50 8.08 -6.85
N TRP A 149 7.28 7.87 -7.32
CA TRP A 149 6.17 7.51 -6.43
C TRP A 149 6.22 6.03 -6.07
N VAL A 150 6.02 5.72 -4.79
CA VAL A 150 6.11 4.37 -4.25
C VAL A 150 4.83 3.99 -3.49
N TRP A 151 4.12 2.98 -4.00
CA TRP A 151 2.98 2.36 -3.32
C TRP A 151 3.44 1.08 -2.64
N THR A 152 3.13 0.92 -1.36
CA THR A 152 3.49 -0.28 -0.60
C THR A 152 2.25 -1.00 -0.08
N SER A 153 2.21 -2.32 -0.23
CA SER A 153 1.13 -3.18 0.31
C SER A 153 1.68 -4.40 1.07
N ARG A 154 1.05 -4.71 2.20
CA ARG A 154 1.20 -5.97 2.94
C ARG A 154 0.15 -7.02 2.59
N GLY A 155 -0.66 -6.79 1.56
CA GLY A 155 -1.65 -7.75 1.03
C GLY A 155 -2.99 -7.73 1.73
N ARG A 156 -3.30 -6.67 2.49
CA ARG A 156 -4.56 -6.56 3.26
C ARG A 156 -5.69 -5.86 2.48
N GLY A 157 -5.57 -5.79 1.15
CA GLY A 157 -6.56 -5.17 0.26
C GLY A 157 -6.63 -3.66 0.45
N ARG A 158 -5.47 -3.00 0.56
CA ARG A 158 -5.34 -1.54 0.63
C ARG A 158 -3.88 -1.16 0.38
N VAL A 159 -3.66 0.08 -0.02
CA VAL A 159 -2.35 0.72 0.07
C VAL A 159 -2.02 0.94 1.56
N ASP A 160 -0.91 0.36 2.03
CA ASP A 160 -0.45 0.55 3.42
C ASP A 160 0.40 1.80 3.58
N ARG A 161 1.17 2.19 2.55
CA ARG A 161 2.01 3.39 2.55
C ARG A 161 2.12 3.94 1.13
N LEU A 162 2.05 5.26 1.01
CA LEU A 162 2.38 6.00 -0.19
C LEU A 162 3.59 6.89 0.14
N ALA A 163 4.60 6.88 -0.71
CA ALA A 163 5.75 7.75 -0.53
C ALA A 163 6.18 8.40 -1.85
N LEU A 164 6.76 9.59 -1.76
CA LEU A 164 7.41 10.26 -2.87
C LEU A 164 8.92 10.33 -2.58
N TRP A 165 9.72 9.73 -3.44
CA TRP A 165 11.18 9.76 -3.35
C TRP A 165 11.71 10.80 -4.33
N LEU A 166 12.56 11.69 -3.85
CA LEU A 166 12.98 12.88 -4.59
C LEU A 166 14.51 12.98 -4.70
N GLY A 167 14.95 13.50 -5.84
CA GLY A 167 16.33 13.85 -6.14
C GLY A 167 17.28 12.66 -5.97
N ALA A 168 18.30 12.82 -5.13
CA ALA A 168 19.26 11.75 -4.87
C ALA A 168 18.64 10.50 -4.22
N ALA A 169 17.44 10.57 -3.64
CA ALA A 169 16.71 9.41 -3.13
C ALA A 169 15.84 8.72 -4.20
N SER A 170 15.47 9.43 -5.28
CA SER A 170 14.67 8.87 -6.38
C SER A 170 15.45 7.84 -7.20
N SER A 171 14.75 6.98 -7.92
CA SER A 171 15.35 5.98 -8.81
C SER A 171 15.33 6.47 -10.25
N GLU A 172 16.50 6.50 -10.89
CA GLU A 172 16.61 6.92 -12.29
C GLU A 172 15.78 6.02 -13.21
N GLY A 173 15.08 6.63 -14.17
CA GLY A 173 14.21 5.90 -15.09
C GLY A 173 13.02 5.22 -14.41
N VAL A 174 12.66 5.59 -13.18
CA VAL A 174 11.51 5.02 -12.46
C VAL A 174 10.60 6.14 -11.97
N ALA A 175 9.50 6.37 -12.68
CA ALA A 175 8.45 7.28 -12.24
C ALA A 175 7.61 6.65 -11.12
N ARG A 176 7.36 5.34 -11.20
CA ARG A 176 6.43 4.63 -10.32
C ARG A 176 6.98 3.30 -9.87
N ARG A 177 6.71 2.97 -8.62
CA ARG A 177 7.10 1.72 -8.01
C ARG A 177 5.98 1.17 -7.13
N PHE A 178 5.73 -0.11 -7.27
CA PHE A 178 4.90 -0.86 -6.35
C PHE A 178 5.77 -1.87 -5.59
N VAL A 179 5.58 -1.92 -4.28
CA VAL A 179 6.31 -2.81 -3.36
C VAL A 179 5.31 -3.65 -2.58
N ARG A 180 5.38 -4.96 -2.76
CA ARG A 180 4.56 -5.94 -2.04
C ARG A 180 5.42 -6.65 -0.99
N ILE A 181 5.16 -6.34 0.29
CA ILE A 181 5.89 -6.92 1.43
C ILE A 181 5.35 -8.33 1.73
N PRO A 182 6.15 -9.39 1.61
CA PRO A 182 5.69 -10.76 1.84
C PRO A 182 5.22 -10.95 3.30
N PRO A 183 4.31 -11.91 3.56
CA PRO A 183 3.79 -12.15 4.89
C PRO A 183 4.83 -12.79 5.84
N ARG A 184 5.86 -13.46 5.28
CA ARG A 184 6.92 -14.09 6.05
C ARG A 184 8.10 -13.15 6.17
N LEU A 185 8.61 -13.01 7.40
CA LEU A 185 9.84 -12.27 7.68
C LEU A 185 11.02 -13.00 7.01
N GLY A 186 11.85 -12.25 6.30
CA GLY A 186 13.04 -12.75 5.60
C GLY A 186 12.83 -12.99 4.10
N ASP A 187 11.59 -13.12 3.63
CA ASP A 187 11.31 -13.19 2.20
C ASP A 187 11.54 -11.82 1.55
N GLU A 188 12.05 -11.82 0.30
CA GLU A 188 12.25 -10.59 -0.45
C GLU A 188 10.93 -9.95 -0.90
N PRO A 189 10.82 -8.61 -0.88
CA PRO A 189 9.66 -7.93 -1.42
C PRO A 189 9.56 -8.11 -2.94
N LEU A 190 8.34 -8.30 -3.43
CA LEU A 190 8.08 -8.17 -4.86
C LEU A 190 8.05 -6.67 -5.21
N VAL A 191 8.87 -6.27 -6.17
CA VAL A 191 8.97 -4.89 -6.64
C VAL A 191 8.65 -4.83 -8.13
N LEU A 192 7.68 -4.01 -8.48
CA LEU A 192 7.35 -3.66 -9.87
C LEU A 192 7.64 -2.17 -10.07
N SER A 193 8.10 -1.79 -11.25
CA SER A 193 8.48 -0.39 -11.53
C SER A 193 8.30 -0.06 -13.01
N THR A 194 8.02 1.20 -13.31
CA THR A 194 7.92 1.71 -14.68
C THR A 194 8.52 3.11 -14.78
N ALA A 195 9.08 3.42 -15.95
CA ALA A 195 9.52 4.75 -16.34
C ALA A 195 8.35 5.66 -16.73
N LEU A 196 7.19 5.07 -17.06
CA LEU A 196 6.02 5.80 -17.53
C LEU A 196 5.39 6.58 -16.37
N GLU A 197 5.25 7.89 -16.57
CA GLU A 197 4.31 8.70 -15.80
C GLU A 197 2.87 8.23 -16.14
N SER A 198 1.88 8.36 -15.25
CA SER A 198 0.53 7.97 -15.69
C SER A 198 -0.07 9.04 -16.57
N ASP A 199 -0.75 8.55 -17.59
CA ASP A 199 -1.93 9.22 -18.11
C ASP A 199 -3.18 8.56 -17.52
N GLU A 200 -4.22 9.34 -17.20
CA GLU A 200 -5.51 8.81 -16.74
C GLU A 200 -6.11 7.78 -17.72
N GLU A 201 -5.72 7.86 -19.00
CA GLU A 201 -6.12 6.91 -20.04
C GLU A 201 -5.55 5.50 -19.85
N THR A 202 -4.43 5.36 -19.15
CA THR A 202 -3.79 4.06 -18.90
C THR A 202 -4.36 3.30 -17.71
N PHE A 203 -5.17 3.96 -16.87
CA PHE A 203 -5.83 3.29 -15.74
C PHE A 203 -7.01 2.44 -16.22
N PRO A 204 -7.16 1.22 -15.68
CA PRO A 204 -8.36 0.43 -15.92
C PRO A 204 -9.63 1.18 -15.59
N LYS A 205 -10.62 1.08 -16.48
CA LYS A 205 -11.96 1.64 -16.26
C LYS A 205 -12.95 0.51 -16.03
N PRO A 206 -13.91 0.66 -15.10
CA PRO A 206 -14.98 -0.31 -14.94
C PRO A 206 -15.74 -0.50 -16.26
N ASN A 207 -15.99 -1.74 -16.62
CA ASN A 207 -16.82 -2.13 -17.73
C ASN A 207 -17.96 -3.00 -17.20
N VAL A 208 -19.19 -2.50 -17.33
CA VAL A 208 -20.41 -3.17 -16.86
C VAL A 208 -20.90 -4.15 -17.91
N TYR A 209 -21.00 -5.43 -17.56
CA TYR A 209 -21.54 -6.50 -18.40
C TYR A 209 -22.39 -7.45 -17.54
N PRO A 210 -23.23 -8.31 -18.14
CA PRO A 210 -24.02 -9.26 -17.37
C PRO A 210 -23.16 -10.33 -16.67
N PRO A 211 -23.47 -10.72 -15.42
CA PRO A 211 -22.73 -11.78 -14.73
C PRO A 211 -22.85 -13.11 -15.47
N LYS A 212 -21.73 -13.84 -15.63
CA LYS A 212 -21.69 -15.06 -16.44
C LYS A 212 -21.20 -16.26 -15.64
N ARG A 213 -21.97 -17.35 -15.63
CA ARG A 213 -21.48 -18.64 -15.10
C ARG A 213 -20.32 -19.16 -15.96
N GLY A 214 -19.32 -19.74 -15.31
CA GLY A 214 -18.17 -20.34 -15.96
C GLY A 214 -17.03 -19.36 -16.28
N GLU A 215 -17.24 -18.06 -16.15
CA GLU A 215 -16.15 -17.09 -16.16
C GLU A 215 -15.35 -17.17 -14.86
N TYR A 216 -14.19 -16.53 -14.84
CA TYR A 216 -13.35 -16.40 -13.66
C TYR A 216 -13.40 -14.99 -13.11
N VAL A 217 -13.27 -14.90 -11.79
CA VAL A 217 -13.16 -13.65 -11.05
C VAL A 217 -11.86 -13.68 -10.28
N SER A 218 -11.07 -12.61 -10.40
CA SER A 218 -9.89 -12.36 -9.58
C SER A 218 -10.00 -11.04 -8.85
N ILE A 219 -9.74 -11.07 -7.55
CA ILE A 219 -9.59 -9.88 -6.71
C ILE A 219 -8.10 -9.61 -6.57
N LEU A 220 -7.66 -8.42 -7.00
CA LEU A 220 -6.25 -8.04 -7.06
C LEU A 220 -5.87 -7.07 -5.94
N ASP A 221 -4.57 -6.95 -5.66
CA ASP A 221 -4.07 -6.00 -4.67
C ASP A 221 -4.37 -4.55 -5.09
N ALA A 222 -5.09 -3.81 -4.24
CA ALA A 222 -5.44 -2.41 -4.49
C ALA A 222 -4.23 -1.52 -4.78
N ALA A 223 -3.08 -1.78 -4.16
CA ALA A 223 -1.87 -0.98 -4.41
C ALA A 223 -1.23 -1.25 -5.77
N LEU A 224 -1.39 -2.46 -6.33
CA LEU A 224 -0.96 -2.75 -7.69
C LEU A 224 -1.74 -1.87 -8.67
N LEU A 225 -3.06 -1.79 -8.47
CA LEU A 225 -3.93 -0.99 -9.32
C LEU A 225 -3.68 0.52 -9.16
N GLU A 226 -3.65 1.03 -7.92
CA GLU A 226 -3.39 2.44 -7.59
C GLU A 226 -2.03 2.94 -8.11
N SER A 227 -1.03 2.05 -8.19
CA SER A 227 0.27 2.38 -8.76
C SER A 227 0.28 2.49 -10.30
N GLY A 228 -0.77 2.02 -10.97
CA GLY A 228 -0.86 1.94 -12.43
C GLY A 228 -0.01 0.82 -13.06
N LEU A 229 0.53 -0.10 -12.27
CA LEU A 229 1.40 -1.20 -12.76
C LEU A 229 0.65 -2.49 -13.08
N VAL A 230 -0.67 -2.49 -12.89
CA VAL A 230 -1.51 -3.68 -13.09
C VAL A 230 -1.50 -4.19 -14.52
N SER A 231 -1.50 -3.31 -15.51
CA SER A 231 -1.55 -3.68 -16.92
C SER A 231 -0.27 -4.39 -17.36
N THR A 232 0.89 -3.81 -17.02
CA THR A 232 2.20 -4.43 -17.24
C THR A 232 2.32 -5.78 -16.55
N TRP A 233 1.74 -5.92 -15.36
CA TRP A 233 1.73 -7.22 -14.67
C TRP A 233 0.81 -8.23 -15.37
N LEU A 234 -0.40 -7.82 -15.78
CA LEU A 234 -1.36 -8.68 -16.45
C LEU A 234 -0.84 -9.23 -17.78
N GLU A 235 -0.08 -8.46 -18.54
CA GLU A 235 0.59 -8.94 -19.77
C GLU A 235 1.44 -10.20 -19.55
N GLY A 236 1.99 -10.37 -18.34
CA GLY A 236 2.80 -11.53 -17.97
C GLY A 236 2.02 -12.72 -17.44
N VAL A 237 0.78 -12.55 -16.98
CA VAL A 237 0.01 -13.59 -16.27
C VAL A 237 -1.36 -13.88 -16.88
N SER A 238 -1.81 -13.11 -17.86
CA SER A 238 -3.12 -13.26 -18.49
C SER A 238 -2.97 -13.69 -19.95
N LYS A 239 -3.82 -14.63 -20.39
CA LYS A 239 -3.96 -14.96 -21.82
C LYS A 239 -4.83 -13.95 -22.57
N GLU A 240 -5.61 -13.19 -21.83
CA GLU A 240 -6.47 -12.12 -22.31
C GLU A 240 -5.74 -10.79 -22.13
N GLY A 241 -6.06 -9.78 -22.95
CA GLY A 241 -5.58 -8.41 -22.74
C GLY A 241 -6.12 -7.79 -21.43
N MET A 242 -6.14 -6.46 -21.33
CA MET A 242 -6.73 -5.77 -20.17
C MET A 242 -8.21 -6.17 -20.01
N GLY A 243 -8.46 -7.14 -19.12
CA GLY A 243 -9.73 -7.85 -19.04
C GLY A 243 -10.91 -7.00 -18.57
N ARG A 244 -12.03 -7.67 -18.31
CA ARG A 244 -13.30 -7.02 -17.98
C ARG A 244 -13.31 -6.58 -16.51
N TRP A 245 -12.87 -5.35 -16.25
CA TRP A 245 -12.84 -4.77 -14.91
C TRP A 245 -14.24 -4.52 -14.38
N ALA A 246 -14.63 -5.27 -13.36
CA ALA A 246 -15.89 -5.09 -12.66
C ALA A 246 -15.82 -3.93 -11.66
N SER A 247 -14.71 -3.83 -10.93
CA SER A 247 -14.46 -2.73 -10.00
C SER A 247 -12.97 -2.38 -10.01
N VAL A 248 -12.67 -1.09 -9.97
CA VAL A 248 -11.30 -0.56 -9.93
C VAL A 248 -11.03 0.22 -8.64
N ASP A 249 -12.05 0.48 -7.83
CA ASP A 249 -11.91 1.31 -6.64
C ASP A 249 -11.92 0.51 -5.34
N GLY A 250 -11.35 1.12 -4.31
CA GLY A 250 -11.42 0.63 -2.94
C GLY A 250 -10.55 -0.59 -2.68
N ARG A 251 -11.05 -1.50 -1.83
CA ARG A 251 -10.24 -2.57 -1.23
C ARG A 251 -10.17 -3.85 -2.04
N ARG A 252 -11.04 -3.99 -3.04
CA ARG A 252 -11.24 -5.23 -3.81
C ARG A 252 -11.43 -4.92 -5.30
N PRO A 253 -10.39 -4.41 -5.99
CA PRO A 253 -10.40 -4.36 -7.44
C PRO A 253 -10.69 -5.75 -8.00
N GLN A 254 -11.68 -5.84 -8.88
CA GLN A 254 -12.25 -7.10 -9.35
C GLN A 254 -12.12 -7.17 -10.87
N LEU A 255 -11.36 -8.15 -11.34
CA LEU A 255 -11.14 -8.45 -12.74
C LEU A 255 -11.90 -9.73 -13.10
N HIS A 256 -12.66 -9.71 -14.19
CA HIS A 256 -13.24 -10.93 -14.76
C HIS A 256 -12.58 -11.27 -16.09
N HIS A 257 -12.44 -12.57 -16.31
CA HIS A 257 -11.74 -13.16 -17.44
C HIS A 257 -12.37 -14.51 -17.80
N ASP A 258 -12.19 -14.94 -19.04
CA ASP A 258 -12.71 -16.24 -19.52
C ASP A 258 -11.73 -17.40 -19.21
N HIS A 259 -10.44 -17.11 -18.98
CA HIS A 259 -9.38 -18.08 -18.67
C HIS A 259 -8.64 -17.73 -17.38
N PRO A 260 -8.29 -18.72 -16.54
CA PRO A 260 -7.61 -18.44 -15.28
C PRO A 260 -6.29 -17.71 -15.51
N LEU A 261 -5.98 -16.76 -14.62
CA LEU A 261 -4.65 -16.16 -14.55
C LEU A 261 -3.60 -17.27 -14.37
N GLN A 262 -2.46 -17.10 -15.02
CA GLN A 262 -1.31 -18.00 -15.02
C GLN A 262 -0.09 -17.28 -14.42
N PRO A 263 -0.04 -17.13 -13.08
CA PRO A 263 1.15 -16.67 -12.36
C PRO A 263 2.41 -17.41 -12.84
N VAL A 264 3.43 -16.67 -13.28
CA VAL A 264 4.69 -17.25 -13.79
C VAL A 264 5.68 -17.46 -12.64
N LYS A 265 5.72 -16.51 -11.71
CA LYS A 265 6.56 -16.57 -10.51
C LYS A 265 5.67 -16.79 -9.29
N ARG A 266 6.20 -17.50 -8.29
CA ARG A 266 5.51 -17.67 -7.00
C ARG A 266 5.15 -16.34 -6.33
N SER A 267 5.93 -15.29 -6.57
CA SER A 267 5.65 -13.93 -6.08
C SER A 267 4.39 -13.30 -6.67
N ASP A 268 3.98 -13.69 -7.88
CA ASP A 268 2.79 -13.15 -8.54
C ASP A 268 1.52 -13.52 -7.77
N ASN A 269 1.52 -14.68 -7.10
CA ASN A 269 0.44 -15.10 -6.21
C ASN A 269 0.24 -14.13 -5.03
N LEU A 270 1.23 -13.30 -4.67
CA LEU A 270 1.06 -12.28 -3.63
C LEU A 270 0.14 -11.11 -4.06
N LEU A 271 -0.11 -10.98 -5.38
CA LEU A 271 -0.89 -9.91 -5.98
C LEU A 271 -2.36 -10.31 -6.21
N ILE A 272 -2.65 -11.60 -6.13
CA ILE A 272 -3.99 -12.17 -6.26
C ILE A 272 -4.52 -12.46 -4.86
N GLN A 273 -5.54 -11.73 -4.43
CA GLN A 273 -6.14 -11.89 -3.10
C GLN A 273 -7.17 -13.02 -3.04
N ALA A 274 -7.86 -13.25 -4.16
CA ALA A 274 -8.77 -14.36 -4.39
C ALA A 274 -8.89 -14.57 -5.90
N THR A 275 -9.02 -15.82 -6.35
CA THR A 275 -9.30 -16.13 -7.75
C THR A 275 -10.09 -17.41 -7.86
N GLY A 276 -11.07 -17.47 -8.75
CA GLY A 276 -11.93 -18.64 -8.87
C GLY A 276 -12.92 -18.57 -10.02
N LYS A 277 -13.50 -19.71 -10.36
CA LYS A 277 -14.49 -19.87 -11.43
C LYS A 277 -15.90 -19.71 -10.86
N VAL A 278 -16.72 -18.89 -11.49
CA VAL A 278 -18.13 -18.67 -11.12
C VAL A 278 -18.94 -19.93 -11.41
N VAL A 279 -19.51 -20.55 -10.38
CA VAL A 279 -20.36 -21.76 -10.49
C VAL A 279 -21.84 -21.46 -10.31
N ALA A 280 -22.19 -20.43 -9.54
CA ALA A 280 -23.56 -19.99 -9.35
C ALA A 280 -23.68 -18.46 -9.35
N LEU A 281 -24.86 -17.99 -9.74
CA LEU A 281 -25.30 -16.60 -9.68
C LEU A 281 -26.47 -16.56 -8.71
N ILE A 282 -26.37 -15.76 -7.67
CA ILE A 282 -27.36 -15.68 -6.59
C ILE A 282 -27.94 -14.27 -6.63
N ARG A 283 -29.26 -14.15 -6.85
CA ARG A 283 -29.95 -12.86 -7.07
C ARG A 283 -30.56 -12.28 -5.80
N GLU A 284 -30.15 -12.82 -4.66
CA GLU A 284 -30.60 -12.38 -3.35
C GLU A 284 -29.40 -11.75 -2.61
N PRO A 285 -29.52 -10.51 -2.11
CA PRO A 285 -28.50 -9.90 -1.28
C PRO A 285 -28.24 -10.72 -0.02
N LEU A 286 -27.04 -10.61 0.53
CA LEU A 286 -26.73 -11.23 1.81
C LEU A 286 -27.38 -10.45 2.96
N SER A 287 -28.03 -11.20 3.84
CA SER A 287 -28.69 -10.74 5.05
C SER A 287 -28.71 -11.87 6.07
N ASP A 288 -29.17 -11.56 7.28
CA ASP A 288 -29.41 -12.60 8.30
C ASP A 288 -30.42 -13.67 7.87
N GLN A 289 -31.32 -13.35 6.94
CA GLN A 289 -32.38 -14.25 6.48
C GLN A 289 -31.94 -15.10 5.27
N SER A 290 -31.03 -14.59 4.45
CA SER A 290 -30.59 -15.24 3.20
C SER A 290 -29.29 -16.04 3.33
N ILE A 291 -28.59 -15.94 4.48
CA ILE A 291 -27.32 -16.63 4.71
C ILE A 291 -27.45 -18.17 4.62
N ASP A 292 -28.56 -18.73 5.08
CA ASP A 292 -28.80 -20.17 5.05
C ASP A 292 -29.03 -20.66 3.62
N GLY A 293 -29.72 -19.85 2.78
CA GLY A 293 -29.85 -20.13 1.34
C GLY A 293 -28.50 -20.15 0.62
N LEU A 294 -27.56 -19.26 1.00
CA LEU A 294 -26.19 -19.31 0.48
C LEU A 294 -25.47 -20.61 0.90
N VAL A 295 -25.68 -21.10 2.12
CA VAL A 295 -25.12 -22.39 2.57
C VAL A 295 -25.65 -23.53 1.73
N GLU A 296 -26.95 -23.59 1.47
CA GLU A 296 -27.56 -24.64 0.64
C GLU A 296 -26.93 -24.67 -0.76
N ILE A 297 -26.85 -23.51 -1.42
CA ILE A 297 -26.21 -23.38 -2.74
C ILE A 297 -24.73 -23.79 -2.68
N ALA A 298 -24.02 -23.41 -1.61
CA ALA A 298 -22.61 -23.80 -1.44
C ALA A 298 -22.44 -25.33 -1.29
N LEU A 299 -23.35 -26.00 -0.57
CA LEU A 299 -23.36 -27.45 -0.41
C LEU A 299 -23.68 -28.18 -1.72
N GLU A 300 -24.63 -27.68 -2.51
CA GLU A 300 -24.91 -28.19 -3.86
C GLU A 300 -23.67 -28.16 -4.78
N HIS A 301 -22.78 -27.19 -4.55
CA HIS A 301 -21.53 -27.05 -5.27
C HIS A 301 -20.31 -27.71 -4.58
N ASN A 302 -20.56 -28.58 -3.59
CA ASN A 302 -19.55 -29.34 -2.83
C ASN A 302 -18.50 -28.45 -2.13
N MET A 303 -18.92 -27.30 -1.60
CA MET A 303 -18.03 -26.38 -0.89
C MET A 303 -17.74 -26.88 0.53
N LYS A 304 -16.45 -26.98 0.84
CA LYS A 304 -15.89 -27.16 2.17
C LYS A 304 -15.87 -25.87 2.97
N SER A 305 -15.47 -24.78 2.32
CA SER A 305 -15.29 -23.48 2.94
C SER A 305 -15.63 -22.37 1.96
N LEU A 306 -16.11 -21.24 2.49
CA LEU A 306 -16.53 -20.12 1.68
C LEU A 306 -16.13 -18.81 2.35
N THR A 307 -15.31 -18.00 1.68
CA THR A 307 -14.92 -16.68 2.18
C THR A 307 -15.77 -15.57 1.58
N LEU A 308 -16.32 -14.68 2.40
CA LEU A 308 -17.03 -13.50 1.92
C LEU A 308 -16.05 -12.41 1.46
N ARG A 309 -16.08 -12.07 0.17
CA ARG A 309 -15.24 -11.05 -0.47
C ARG A 309 -16.08 -9.92 -1.06
N LEU A 310 -17.02 -9.42 -0.26
CA LEU A 310 -17.97 -8.38 -0.64
C LEU A 310 -17.64 -7.06 0.05
N ASN A 311 -18.23 -5.97 -0.45
CA ASN A 311 -18.30 -4.73 0.30
C ASN A 311 -19.51 -4.80 1.22
N MET A 312 -19.28 -4.83 2.54
CA MET A 312 -20.33 -4.99 3.55
C MET A 312 -19.95 -4.21 4.82
N ASP A 313 -20.92 -4.01 5.71
CA ASP A 313 -20.67 -3.40 7.01
C ASP A 313 -19.63 -4.24 7.79
N PRO A 314 -18.59 -3.61 8.36
CA PRO A 314 -17.63 -4.31 9.22
C PRO A 314 -18.24 -5.09 10.38
N ALA A 315 -19.43 -4.71 10.86
CA ALA A 315 -20.16 -5.42 11.91
C ALA A 315 -20.82 -6.72 11.43
N ASP A 316 -21.25 -6.78 10.16
CA ASP A 316 -21.93 -7.93 9.58
C ASP A 316 -20.94 -9.01 9.14
N GLN A 317 -19.75 -8.62 8.68
CA GLN A 317 -18.77 -9.55 8.13
C GLN A 317 -18.41 -10.71 9.07
N PRO A 318 -18.07 -10.51 10.35
CA PRO A 318 -17.74 -11.61 11.26
C PRO A 318 -18.94 -12.52 11.53
N LYS A 319 -20.15 -11.95 11.58
CA LYS A 319 -21.39 -12.68 11.87
C LYS A 319 -21.72 -13.65 10.74
N TRP A 320 -21.77 -13.15 9.51
CA TRP A 320 -22.13 -13.97 8.34
C TRP A 320 -21.01 -14.95 7.98
N GLN A 321 -19.74 -14.53 8.06
CA GLN A 321 -18.61 -15.44 7.87
C GLN A 321 -18.63 -16.58 8.90
N GLY A 322 -18.85 -16.27 10.18
CA GLY A 322 -18.92 -17.28 11.23
C GLY A 322 -20.12 -18.23 11.13
N SER A 323 -21.22 -17.80 10.49
CA SER A 323 -22.34 -18.68 10.14
C SER A 323 -21.93 -19.68 9.07
N LEU A 324 -21.35 -19.21 7.96
CA LEU A 324 -20.86 -20.06 6.87
C LEU A 324 -19.84 -21.08 7.37
N ASP A 325 -18.84 -20.63 8.11
CA ASP A 325 -17.76 -21.50 8.63
C ASP A 325 -18.34 -22.65 9.46
N ARG A 326 -19.30 -22.35 10.35
CA ARG A 326 -19.92 -23.36 11.24
C ARG A 326 -20.80 -24.35 10.50
N GLN A 327 -21.53 -23.89 9.49
CA GLN A 327 -22.49 -24.72 8.77
C GLN A 327 -21.78 -25.61 7.74
N LEU A 328 -20.77 -25.10 7.05
CA LEU A 328 -20.00 -25.85 6.05
C LEU A 328 -19.01 -26.84 6.67
N SER A 329 -18.39 -26.51 7.81
CA SER A 329 -17.40 -27.39 8.45
C SER A 329 -17.94 -28.77 8.86
N ARG A 330 -19.27 -28.90 8.98
CA ARG A 330 -19.96 -30.13 9.39
C ARG A 330 -20.38 -31.03 8.23
N ARG A 331 -20.15 -30.62 6.99
CA ARG A 331 -20.81 -31.20 5.79
C ARG A 331 -19.86 -31.87 4.79
N HIS A 332 -18.60 -32.09 5.15
CA HIS A 332 -17.61 -32.85 4.38
C HIS A 332 -17.37 -32.40 2.93
N GLY A 333 -17.67 -31.15 2.58
CA GLY A 333 -17.33 -30.61 1.27
C GLY A 333 -15.82 -30.66 0.98
N GLU A 334 -15.45 -30.58 -0.29
CA GLU A 334 -14.05 -30.73 -0.72
C GLU A 334 -13.45 -29.45 -1.30
N ARG A 335 -14.28 -28.50 -1.75
CA ARG A 335 -13.83 -27.32 -2.49
C ARG A 335 -13.78 -26.07 -1.62
N ASP A 336 -12.75 -25.26 -1.77
CA ASP A 336 -12.72 -23.93 -1.20
C ASP A 336 -13.28 -22.92 -2.21
N GLY A 337 -13.96 -21.90 -1.71
CA GLY A 337 -14.55 -20.87 -2.55
C GLY A 337 -14.59 -19.49 -1.91
N PHE A 338 -15.07 -18.53 -2.69
CA PHE A 338 -15.43 -17.21 -2.18
C PHE A 338 -16.68 -16.67 -2.84
N VAL A 339 -17.32 -15.72 -2.17
CA VAL A 339 -18.43 -14.95 -2.74
C VAL A 339 -17.95 -13.55 -3.07
N ALA A 340 -18.15 -13.13 -4.31
CA ALA A 340 -17.92 -11.77 -4.78
C ALA A 340 -19.25 -11.10 -5.18
N GLN A 341 -19.29 -9.78 -5.22
CA GLN A 341 -20.46 -9.04 -5.68
C GLN A 341 -20.20 -8.62 -7.12
N HIS A 342 -21.17 -8.85 -7.98
CA HIS A 342 -21.14 -8.30 -9.32
C HIS A 342 -21.40 -6.77 -9.26
N PRO A 343 -20.70 -5.93 -10.03
CA PRO A 343 -20.87 -4.47 -9.99
C PRO A 343 -22.24 -4.01 -10.52
N SER A 344 -22.88 -4.85 -11.32
CA SER A 344 -24.22 -4.59 -11.88
C SER A 344 -25.26 -5.41 -11.14
N GLY A 345 -26.07 -4.71 -10.34
CA GLY A 345 -27.17 -5.29 -9.56
C GLY A 345 -26.74 -6.01 -8.29
N ASP A 346 -27.73 -6.49 -7.54
CA ASP A 346 -27.53 -7.27 -6.31
C ASP A 346 -27.32 -8.76 -6.61
N VAL A 347 -26.35 -9.05 -7.50
CA VAL A 347 -26.01 -10.43 -7.85
C VAL A 347 -24.70 -10.82 -7.17
N LEU A 348 -24.77 -11.88 -6.37
CA LEU A 348 -23.61 -12.53 -5.79
C LEU A 348 -23.08 -13.63 -6.72
N LEU A 349 -21.76 -13.73 -6.77
CA LEU A 349 -21.02 -14.70 -7.57
C LEU A 349 -20.40 -15.72 -6.63
N LEU A 350 -20.89 -16.96 -6.68
CA LEU A 350 -20.25 -18.07 -5.98
C LEU A 350 -19.09 -18.58 -6.83
N CYS A 351 -17.87 -18.39 -6.34
CA CYS A 351 -16.64 -18.76 -7.04
C CYS A 351 -15.97 -19.96 -6.37
N VAL A 352 -15.64 -20.99 -7.15
CA VAL A 352 -14.76 -22.09 -6.72
C VAL A 352 -13.31 -21.67 -6.93
N CYS A 353 -12.51 -21.68 -5.86
CA CYS A 353 -11.07 -21.45 -5.96
C CYS A 353 -10.41 -22.57 -6.77
N HIS A 354 -9.43 -22.23 -7.60
CA HIS A 354 -8.54 -23.27 -8.12
C HIS A 354 -7.64 -23.74 -6.97
N SER A 355 -7.78 -25.00 -6.56
CA SER A 355 -6.71 -25.70 -5.89
C SER A 355 -5.62 -25.97 -6.93
N GLU A 356 -4.42 -25.44 -6.74
CA GLU A 356 -3.24 -25.97 -7.44
C GLU A 356 -3.25 -27.50 -7.23
N SER A 357 -3.31 -28.25 -8.33
CA SER A 357 -3.14 -29.71 -8.32
C SER A 357 -1.65 -30.02 -8.31
#